data_AF-A0AAW9PY21-F1
#
_entry.id   AF-A0AAW9PY21-F1
#
_cell.length_a   1.000
_cell.length_b   1.000
_cell.length_c   1.000
_cell.angle_alpha   90.00
_cell.angle_beta   90.00
_cell.angle_gamma   90.00
#
_symmetry.space_group_name_H-M   'P 1'
#
loop_
_entity.id
_entity.type
_entity.pdbx_description
1 polymer ?
#
loop_
_entity_poly.entity_id
_entity_poly.type
_entity_poly.pdbx_seq_one_letter_code
_entity_poly.pdbx_strand_id
1 'polypeptide(L)'
;YNFGGFFSTLNFSNTLLLSKSMKDLMTLIFNRKTISAQLLADIVSVSKATLLNWERTGKLTSVQNPITNAKEYEISQLIHFEEVRNMIGTNWNQEFNVQALRNYSSIELFAGAGGLALGLEKAGFSAVALNEVDKDACDTLRSNRPYWNVIQNDVKNVDFTRFADIDLIAGGFPCQAFSYAGEKLGFEDTRGTLFFEFSRAIKEVMPKVFLGENVRGLLNHDNGKTLSVITSVISDLGYTLIEPRVLKALFYRVPQKRERLFLVGIRNDLVKFAKFKWPSPYHRILVLKDALKAGELYDTDVPKSEGQSYPKRKKEILSYVPQGGYWRDLPNDLQREYMQGSYFLGGGKTGMARRLSWDEPSLTLTCSPAQKQTERCHPEETRPLTIREYARVQTFPDEWQFLGSISSQYKQIGNAVPVNLAHAVGRSVVTLLNSIEEKVDQTGDSLISSNELSQPKQLSLLNI
;
A
#
# COMPACT_ATOMS: atom_id res chain seq x y z
N TYR A 1 12.17 29.83 -6.16
CA TYR A 1 12.95 30.12 -4.94
C TYR A 1 13.33 28.81 -4.27
N ASN A 2 14.63 28.60 -4.10
CA ASN A 2 15.27 27.35 -3.69
C ASN A 2 15.10 27.15 -2.16
N PHE A 3 14.22 26.24 -1.72
CA PHE A 3 13.95 25.99 -0.29
C PHE A 3 14.78 24.83 0.31
N GLY A 4 15.69 24.22 -0.45
CA GLY A 4 16.43 23.01 -0.04
C GLY A 4 17.53 23.21 1.03
N GLY A 5 17.87 24.45 1.38
CA GLY A 5 19.05 24.73 2.23
C GLY A 5 18.79 24.91 3.73
N PHE A 6 17.54 24.97 4.20
CA PHE A 6 17.25 25.39 5.59
C PHE A 6 17.06 24.23 6.58
N PHE A 7 17.03 22.97 6.13
CA PHE A 7 16.62 21.83 6.96
C PHE A 7 17.77 20.96 7.50
N SER A 8 19.03 21.22 7.16
CA SER A 8 20.14 20.30 7.50
C SER A 8 20.83 20.55 8.85
N THR A 9 20.40 21.52 9.68
CA THR A 9 21.14 21.89 10.91
C THR A 9 20.29 22.12 12.17
N LEU A 10 19.03 21.69 12.21
CA LEU A 10 18.24 21.75 13.45
C LEU A 10 18.33 20.43 14.22
N ASN A 11 19.31 20.34 15.11
CA ASN A 11 19.29 19.42 16.25
C ASN A 11 18.06 19.75 17.10
N PHE A 12 17.02 18.92 17.01
CA PHE A 12 15.81 19.04 17.81
C PHE A 12 16.05 18.54 19.24
N SER A 13 16.75 19.35 20.02
CA SER A 13 16.86 19.21 21.47
C SER A 13 16.15 20.40 22.12
N ASN A 14 15.06 20.09 22.84
CA ASN A 14 14.30 20.96 23.75
C ASN A 14 13.51 22.14 23.15
N THR A 15 12.19 22.05 23.35
CA THR A 15 11.23 23.11 23.67
C THR A 15 11.61 24.53 23.21
N LEU A 16 11.27 24.89 21.97
CA LEU A 16 11.34 26.29 21.54
C LEU A 16 10.16 26.66 20.63
N LEU A 17 9.64 27.86 20.88
CA LEU A 17 8.51 28.49 20.20
C LEU A 17 8.55 28.31 18.68
N LEU A 18 7.48 27.72 18.14
CA LEU A 18 7.15 27.82 16.71
C LEU A 18 7.15 29.28 16.29
N SER A 19 8.09 29.67 15.42
CA SER A 19 8.07 30.99 14.79
C SER A 19 6.74 31.20 14.05
N LYS A 20 6.29 32.45 13.96
CA LYS A 20 5.09 32.83 13.19
C LYS A 20 5.17 32.31 11.74
N SER A 21 6.37 32.28 11.14
CA SER A 21 6.60 31.75 9.79
C SER A 21 6.35 30.24 9.68
N MET A 22 6.64 29.44 10.71
CA MET A 22 6.36 27.99 10.68
C MET A 22 4.84 27.73 10.74
N LYS A 23 4.09 28.52 11.52
CA LYS A 23 2.62 28.41 11.59
C LYS A 23 1.96 28.82 10.27
N ASP A 24 2.46 29.86 9.62
CA ASP A 24 1.98 30.31 8.31
C ASP A 24 2.33 29.29 7.21
N LEU A 25 3.54 28.72 7.23
CA LEU A 25 3.94 27.64 6.32
C LEU A 25 3.07 26.39 6.51
N MET A 26 2.75 26.01 7.75
CA MET A 26 1.85 24.88 8.03
C MET A 26 0.44 25.15 7.48
N THR A 27 -0.10 26.36 7.68
CA THR A 27 -1.42 26.72 7.15
C THR A 27 -1.44 26.68 5.61
N LEU A 28 -0.33 27.07 4.98
CA LEU A 28 -0.14 26.99 3.53
C LEU A 28 -0.03 25.54 3.01
N ILE A 29 0.72 24.68 3.71
CA ILE A 29 0.94 23.26 3.32
C ILE A 29 -0.34 22.43 3.45
N PHE A 30 -1.11 22.65 4.51
CA PHE A 30 -2.32 21.87 4.78
C PHE A 30 -3.58 22.47 4.16
N ASN A 31 -3.51 23.73 3.72
CA ASN A 31 -4.66 24.53 3.26
C ASN A 31 -5.86 24.49 4.24
N ARG A 32 -5.57 24.25 5.52
CA ARG A 32 -6.52 24.10 6.64
C ARG A 32 -5.83 24.53 7.92
N LYS A 33 -6.55 25.20 8.82
CA LYS A 33 -6.04 25.59 10.15
C LYS A 33 -6.22 24.50 11.19
N THR A 34 -7.19 23.62 10.97
CA THR A 34 -7.66 22.63 11.91
C THR A 34 -7.82 21.26 11.25
N ILE A 35 -7.82 20.20 12.06
CA ILE A 35 -8.02 18.81 11.65
C ILE A 35 -9.04 18.13 12.56
N SER A 36 -9.89 17.28 12.00
CA SER A 36 -10.89 16.55 12.79
C SER A 36 -10.24 15.58 13.77
N ALA A 37 -10.90 15.32 14.89
CA ALA A 37 -10.44 14.34 15.88
C ALA A 37 -10.16 12.96 15.26
N GLN A 38 -11.01 12.52 14.33
CA GLN A 38 -10.85 11.22 13.71
C GLN A 38 -9.61 11.19 12.80
N LEU A 39 -9.40 12.23 11.98
CA LEU A 39 -8.26 12.29 11.09
C LEU A 39 -6.94 12.42 11.86
N LEU A 40 -6.92 13.18 12.96
CA LEU A 40 -5.77 13.22 13.85
C LEU A 40 -5.46 11.84 14.43
N ALA A 41 -6.49 11.11 14.87
CA ALA A 41 -6.33 9.78 15.46
C ALA A 41 -5.70 8.81 14.45
N ASP A 42 -6.11 8.92 13.18
CA ASP A 42 -5.58 8.11 12.08
C ASP A 42 -4.10 8.45 11.78
N ILE A 43 -3.74 9.73 11.77
CA ILE A 43 -2.36 10.19 11.53
C ILE A 43 -1.41 9.67 12.62
N VAL A 44 -1.77 9.88 13.89
CA VAL A 44 -0.88 9.55 15.03
C VAL A 44 -1.09 8.13 15.56
N SER A 45 -1.84 7.31 14.84
CA SER A 45 -2.00 5.88 15.12
C SER A 45 -2.65 5.54 16.48
N VAL A 46 -3.53 6.39 16.99
CA VAL A 46 -4.19 6.17 18.29
C VAL A 46 -5.70 6.04 18.16
N SER A 47 -6.36 5.57 19.22
CA SER A 47 -7.83 5.56 19.26
C SER A 47 -8.37 6.98 19.49
N LYS A 48 -9.60 7.25 19.02
CA LYS A 48 -10.31 8.50 19.36
C LYS A 48 -10.46 8.68 20.88
N ALA A 49 -10.63 7.60 21.63
CA ALA A 49 -10.67 7.64 23.09
C ALA A 49 -9.34 8.11 23.70
N THR A 50 -8.20 7.70 23.11
CA THR A 50 -6.87 8.15 23.51
C THR A 50 -6.71 9.66 23.28
N LEU A 51 -7.17 10.19 22.13
CA LEU A 51 -7.16 11.63 21.88
C LEU A 51 -8.03 12.41 22.86
N LEU A 52 -9.24 11.92 23.15
CA LEU A 52 -10.13 12.54 24.13
C LEU A 52 -9.49 12.55 25.54
N ASN A 53 -8.72 11.51 25.89
CA ASN A 53 -7.96 11.52 27.13
C ASN A 53 -6.83 12.57 27.11
N TRP A 54 -6.10 12.72 25.99
CA TRP A 54 -5.08 13.76 25.84
C TRP A 54 -5.66 15.17 25.98
N GLU A 55 -6.86 15.40 25.44
CA GLU A 55 -7.59 16.65 25.63
C GLU A 55 -7.93 16.87 27.11
N ARG A 56 -8.49 15.85 27.79
CA ARG A 56 -8.84 15.91 29.22
C ARG A 56 -7.62 16.19 30.11
N THR A 57 -6.45 15.68 29.74
CA THR A 57 -5.19 15.91 30.47
C THR A 57 -4.47 17.20 30.04
N GLY A 58 -5.07 18.02 29.17
CA GLY A 58 -4.50 19.29 28.70
C GLY A 58 -3.34 19.17 27.72
N LYS A 59 -3.06 17.97 27.18
CA LYS A 59 -2.00 17.74 26.18
C LYS A 59 -2.38 18.32 24.80
N LEU A 60 -3.67 18.38 24.50
CA LEU A 60 -4.22 18.99 23.29
C LEU A 60 -5.42 19.87 23.65
N THR A 61 -5.68 20.90 22.86
CA THR A 61 -6.89 21.72 22.97
C THR A 61 -7.69 21.63 21.70
N SER A 62 -9.01 21.43 21.84
CA SER A 62 -9.92 21.38 20.70
C SER A 62 -10.62 22.73 20.49
N VAL A 63 -11.02 22.99 19.26
CA VAL A 63 -11.94 24.05 18.86
C VAL A 63 -13.18 23.43 18.25
N GLN A 64 -14.31 24.09 18.39
CA GLN A 64 -15.56 23.62 17.80
C GLN A 64 -15.71 24.20 16.39
N ASN A 65 -15.90 23.32 15.40
CA ASN A 65 -16.18 23.75 14.04
C ASN A 65 -17.55 24.47 14.01
N PRO A 66 -17.62 25.72 13.55
CA PRO A 66 -18.86 26.52 13.61
C PRO A 66 -19.98 26.00 12.69
N ILE A 67 -19.63 25.17 11.69
CA ILE A 67 -20.58 24.63 10.70
C ILE A 67 -21.04 23.24 11.11
N THR A 68 -20.10 22.35 11.44
CA THR A 68 -20.41 20.93 11.71
C THR A 68 -20.61 20.63 13.19
N ASN A 69 -20.31 21.59 14.06
CA ASN A 69 -20.25 21.43 15.52
C ASN A 69 -19.25 20.35 15.99
N ALA A 70 -18.44 19.82 15.08
CA ALA A 70 -17.46 18.78 15.36
C ALA A 70 -16.23 19.35 16.09
N LYS A 71 -15.60 18.51 16.91
CA LYS A 71 -14.32 18.84 17.54
C LYS A 71 -13.18 18.75 16.52
N GLU A 72 -12.39 19.81 16.47
CA GLU A 72 -11.18 19.88 15.66
C GLU A 72 -9.98 20.36 16.49
N TYR A 73 -8.78 20.08 16.00
CA TYR A 73 -7.52 20.44 16.66
C TYR A 73 -6.72 21.34 15.73
N GLU A 74 -6.13 22.41 16.25
CA GLU A 74 -5.29 23.28 15.43
C GLU A 74 -4.02 22.55 14.99
N ILE A 75 -3.60 22.72 13.74
CA ILE A 75 -2.43 22.00 13.23
C ILE A 75 -1.14 22.42 13.95
N SER A 76 -1.05 23.68 14.40
CA SER A 76 0.16 24.23 15.03
C SER A 76 0.59 23.50 16.31
N GLN A 77 -0.37 22.94 17.07
CA GLN A 77 -0.10 22.17 18.29
C GLN A 77 0.34 20.72 18.00
N LEU A 78 0.22 20.26 16.76
CA LEU A 78 0.48 18.87 16.36
C LEU A 78 1.92 18.62 15.92
N ILE A 79 2.77 19.64 15.81
CA ILE A 79 4.17 19.49 15.35
C ILE A 79 5.01 18.57 16.27
N HIS A 80 4.55 18.29 17.48
CA HIS A 80 5.22 17.37 18.38
C HIS A 80 5.02 15.90 18.00
N PHE A 81 4.04 15.58 17.14
CA PHE A 81 3.87 14.24 16.57
C PHE A 81 4.83 14.02 15.40
N GLU A 82 5.53 12.90 15.41
CA GLU A 82 6.54 12.58 14.39
C GLU A 82 5.91 12.49 12.99
N GLU A 83 4.74 11.85 12.88
CA GLU A 83 4.03 11.71 11.62
C GLU A 83 3.69 13.07 11.01
N VAL A 84 3.29 14.02 11.85
CA VAL A 84 2.97 15.39 11.41
C VAL A 84 4.23 16.12 10.96
N ARG A 85 5.36 15.99 11.68
CA ARG A 85 6.65 16.56 11.23
C ARG A 85 7.09 15.98 9.89
N ASN A 86 6.95 14.66 9.72
CA ASN A 86 7.34 13.98 8.49
C ASN A 86 6.48 14.44 7.29
N MET A 87 5.19 14.72 7.49
CA MET A 87 4.33 15.30 6.46
C MET A 87 4.71 16.75 6.12
N ILE A 88 5.14 17.55 7.09
CA ILE A 88 5.54 18.95 6.89
C ILE A 88 6.90 19.04 6.19
N GLY A 89 7.87 18.28 6.67
CA GLY A 89 9.23 18.22 6.13
C GLY A 89 9.38 17.21 4.99
N THR A 90 8.28 16.86 4.32
CA THR A 90 8.28 15.81 3.30
C THR A 90 9.11 16.19 2.08
N ASN A 91 9.83 15.21 1.52
CA ASN A 91 10.48 15.32 0.22
C ASN A 91 9.61 14.80 -0.93
N TRP A 92 8.30 14.63 -0.71
CA TRP A 92 7.37 14.01 -1.66
C TRP A 92 7.54 14.49 -3.10
N ASN A 93 7.57 15.80 -3.33
CA ASN A 93 7.65 16.36 -4.69
C ASN A 93 9.00 16.07 -5.36
N GLN A 94 10.11 16.08 -4.62
CA GLN A 94 11.40 15.70 -5.17
C GLN A 94 11.40 14.21 -5.52
N GLU A 95 10.94 13.38 -4.59
CA GLU A 95 10.84 11.93 -4.80
C GLU A 95 9.89 11.60 -5.94
N PHE A 96 8.81 12.38 -6.15
CA PHE A 96 7.79 12.13 -7.18
C PHE A 96 8.34 12.33 -8.59
N ASN A 97 9.34 13.20 -8.73
CA ASN A 97 10.00 13.49 -10.00
C ASN A 97 11.23 12.62 -10.26
N VAL A 98 11.53 11.65 -9.40
CA VAL A 98 12.60 10.67 -9.66
C VAL A 98 12.28 9.91 -10.95
N GLN A 99 13.28 9.83 -11.82
CA GLN A 99 13.24 9.06 -13.05
C GLN A 99 14.28 7.95 -12.99
N ALA A 100 13.96 6.81 -13.59
CA ALA A 100 14.93 5.73 -13.76
C ALA A 100 16.03 6.16 -14.76
N LEU A 101 17.29 5.84 -14.47
CA LEU A 101 18.41 6.18 -15.37
C LEU A 101 18.38 5.39 -16.69
N ARG A 102 17.74 4.22 -16.66
CA ARG A 102 17.44 3.38 -17.82
C ARG A 102 16.14 2.63 -17.55
N ASN A 103 15.69 1.85 -18.53
CA ASN A 103 14.58 0.92 -18.30
C ASN A 103 15.03 -0.16 -17.29
N TYR A 104 14.40 -0.18 -16.12
CA TYR A 104 14.61 -1.22 -15.12
C TYR A 104 13.62 -2.35 -15.32
N SER A 105 14.10 -3.59 -15.40
CA SER A 105 13.27 -4.77 -15.60
C SER A 105 12.67 -5.28 -14.29
N SER A 106 11.43 -5.75 -14.32
CA SER A 106 10.79 -6.37 -13.15
C SER A 106 10.06 -7.66 -13.46
N ILE A 107 10.07 -8.59 -12.50
CA ILE A 107 9.18 -9.74 -12.46
C ILE A 107 8.27 -9.57 -11.24
N GLU A 108 6.96 -9.73 -11.43
CA GLU A 108 6.00 -9.74 -10.33
C GLU A 108 5.41 -11.13 -10.09
N LEU A 109 5.44 -11.58 -8.85
CA LEU A 109 4.84 -12.81 -8.38
C LEU A 109 3.56 -12.51 -7.61
N PHE A 110 2.53 -13.33 -7.80
CA PHE A 110 1.22 -13.14 -7.17
C PHE A 110 0.59 -11.79 -7.57
N ALA A 111 0.65 -11.46 -8.86
CA ALA A 111 0.36 -10.12 -9.37
C ALA A 111 -1.07 -9.63 -9.10
N GLY A 112 -2.01 -10.55 -8.87
CA GLY A 112 -3.42 -10.26 -8.68
C GLY A 112 -3.94 -9.39 -9.81
N ALA A 113 -4.70 -8.35 -9.45
CA ALA A 113 -5.26 -7.41 -10.43
C ALA A 113 -4.29 -6.30 -10.87
N GLY A 114 -3.00 -6.41 -10.53
CA GLY A 114 -1.95 -5.51 -11.00
C GLY A 114 -1.77 -4.22 -10.21
N GLY A 115 -2.23 -4.16 -8.95
CA GLY A 115 -2.07 -2.96 -8.12
C GLY A 115 -0.61 -2.60 -7.83
N LEU A 116 0.21 -3.60 -7.51
CA LEU A 116 1.66 -3.45 -7.33
C LEU A 116 2.33 -3.21 -8.68
N ALA A 117 2.04 -4.06 -9.68
CA ALA A 117 2.60 -3.95 -11.02
C ALA A 117 2.39 -2.57 -11.65
N LEU A 118 1.17 -2.03 -11.58
CA LEU A 118 0.86 -0.72 -12.12
C LEU A 118 1.58 0.39 -11.35
N GLY A 119 1.75 0.26 -10.04
CA GLY A 119 2.54 1.18 -9.24
C GLY A 119 4.02 1.17 -9.64
N LEU A 120 4.59 -0.01 -9.89
CA LEU A 120 5.97 -0.18 -10.37
C LEU A 120 6.14 0.34 -11.80
N GLU A 121 5.19 0.07 -12.71
CA GLU A 121 5.18 0.64 -14.06
C GLU A 121 5.21 2.17 -14.01
N LYS A 122 4.38 2.79 -13.17
CA LYS A 122 4.37 4.25 -12.95
C LYS A 122 5.69 4.79 -12.41
N ALA A 123 6.44 3.99 -11.64
CA ALA A 123 7.76 4.38 -11.16
C ALA A 123 8.85 4.29 -12.23
N GLY A 124 8.58 3.63 -13.37
CA GLY A 124 9.54 3.45 -14.47
C GLY A 124 10.03 2.01 -14.67
N PHE A 125 9.43 1.01 -14.00
CA PHE A 125 9.76 -0.39 -14.25
C PHE A 125 9.06 -0.95 -15.49
N SER A 126 9.75 -1.81 -16.22
CA SER A 126 9.20 -2.60 -17.32
C SER A 126 8.99 -4.04 -16.85
N ALA A 127 7.73 -4.46 -16.71
CA ALA A 127 7.39 -5.81 -16.29
C ALA A 127 7.67 -6.83 -17.40
N VAL A 128 8.69 -7.66 -17.22
CA VAL A 128 9.06 -8.73 -18.17
C VAL A 128 8.26 -10.01 -17.96
N ALA A 129 7.72 -10.20 -16.75
CA ALA A 129 6.78 -11.27 -16.43
C ALA A 129 5.92 -10.91 -15.22
N LEU A 130 4.65 -11.29 -15.27
CA LEU A 130 3.73 -11.27 -14.13
C LEU A 130 3.14 -12.66 -13.94
N ASN A 131 3.43 -13.31 -12.83
CA ASN A 131 2.84 -14.60 -12.47
C ASN A 131 1.59 -14.41 -11.60
N GLU A 132 0.49 -15.04 -12.02
CA GLU A 132 -0.77 -15.08 -11.29
C GLU A 132 -1.49 -16.40 -11.58
N VAL A 133 -2.19 -16.95 -10.58
CA VAL A 133 -2.90 -18.23 -10.69
C VAL A 133 -4.40 -18.05 -10.97
N ASP A 134 -4.99 -16.96 -10.48
CA ASP A 134 -6.40 -16.62 -10.62
C ASP A 134 -6.71 -16.13 -12.05
N LYS A 135 -7.54 -16.90 -12.75
CA LYS A 135 -7.88 -16.65 -14.16
C LYS A 135 -8.46 -15.24 -14.38
N ASP A 136 -9.39 -14.79 -13.53
CA ASP A 136 -10.06 -13.50 -13.71
C ASP A 136 -9.06 -12.35 -13.52
N ALA A 137 -8.13 -12.50 -12.56
CA ALA A 137 -7.04 -11.56 -12.37
C ALA A 137 -6.09 -11.53 -13.58
N CYS A 138 -5.72 -12.69 -14.15
CA CYS A 138 -4.92 -12.74 -15.37
C CYS A 138 -5.62 -12.07 -16.56
N ASP A 139 -6.92 -12.28 -16.73
CA ASP A 139 -7.71 -11.64 -17.79
C ASP A 139 -7.77 -10.12 -17.59
N THR A 140 -7.94 -9.66 -16.34
CA THR A 140 -7.82 -8.23 -15.97
C THR A 140 -6.46 -7.66 -16.38
N LEU A 141 -5.35 -8.33 -16.05
CA LEU A 141 -4.00 -7.87 -16.42
C LEU A 141 -3.85 -7.74 -17.94
N ARG A 142 -4.21 -8.79 -18.69
CA ARG A 142 -4.10 -8.82 -20.16
C ARG A 142 -4.98 -7.78 -20.84
N SER A 143 -6.19 -7.55 -20.31
CA SER A 143 -7.12 -6.57 -20.88
C SER A 143 -6.60 -5.14 -20.73
N ASN A 144 -5.97 -4.81 -19.60
CA ASN A 144 -5.49 -3.45 -19.33
C ASN A 144 -4.11 -3.18 -19.91
N ARG A 145 -3.31 -4.24 -20.06
CA ARG A 145 -1.93 -4.19 -20.54
C ARG A 145 -1.67 -5.38 -21.46
N PRO A 146 -2.13 -5.34 -22.73
CA PRO A 146 -1.98 -6.46 -23.67
C PRO A 146 -0.52 -6.84 -23.96
N TYR A 147 0.40 -5.91 -23.73
CA TYR A 147 1.84 -6.11 -23.90
C TYR A 147 2.53 -6.74 -22.67
N TRP A 148 1.85 -6.84 -21.53
CA TRP A 148 2.41 -7.49 -20.35
C TRP A 148 2.44 -9.01 -20.55
N ASN A 149 3.57 -9.62 -20.22
CA ASN A 149 3.74 -11.07 -20.25
C ASN A 149 3.13 -11.71 -19.00
N VAL A 150 1.84 -12.05 -19.07
CA VAL A 150 1.09 -12.67 -17.96
C VAL A 150 1.21 -14.20 -18.00
N ILE A 151 1.99 -14.73 -17.06
CA ILE A 151 2.20 -16.17 -16.83
C ILE A 151 1.09 -16.69 -15.90
N GLN A 152 0.01 -17.16 -16.51
CA GLN A 152 -1.10 -17.77 -15.77
C GLN A 152 -0.78 -19.21 -15.38
N ASN A 153 -0.19 -19.40 -14.20
CA ASN A 153 0.14 -20.71 -13.66
C ASN A 153 0.35 -20.62 -12.14
N ASP A 154 0.28 -21.75 -11.44
CA ASP A 154 0.81 -21.83 -10.08
C ASP A 154 2.31 -21.52 -10.13
N VAL A 155 2.77 -20.62 -9.25
CA VAL A 155 4.16 -20.19 -9.16
C VAL A 155 5.13 -21.38 -9.07
N LYS A 156 4.71 -22.48 -8.42
CA LYS A 156 5.48 -23.72 -8.25
C LYS A 156 5.89 -24.35 -9.57
N ASN A 157 5.08 -24.15 -10.61
CA ASN A 157 5.27 -24.74 -11.93
C ASN A 157 5.97 -23.80 -12.90
N VAL A 158 6.33 -22.58 -12.46
CA VAL A 158 7.03 -21.60 -13.29
C VAL A 158 8.53 -21.77 -13.13
N ASP A 159 9.18 -22.08 -14.25
CA ASP A 159 10.63 -22.00 -14.40
C ASP A 159 11.04 -20.54 -14.60
N PHE A 160 11.79 -19.98 -13.64
CA PHE A 160 12.31 -18.62 -13.71
C PHE A 160 13.76 -18.55 -14.20
N THR A 161 14.45 -19.68 -14.40
CA THR A 161 15.86 -19.72 -14.86
C THR A 161 16.05 -19.13 -16.27
N ARG A 162 14.97 -19.05 -17.05
CA ARG A 162 14.94 -18.38 -18.37
C ARG A 162 15.05 -16.86 -18.31
N PHE A 163 14.89 -16.25 -17.13
CA PHE A 163 15.02 -14.80 -16.96
C PHE A 163 16.41 -14.49 -16.41
N ALA A 164 17.15 -13.63 -17.11
CA ALA A 164 18.46 -13.15 -16.71
C ALA A 164 18.44 -11.60 -16.62
N ASP A 165 19.43 -11.05 -15.91
CA ASP A 165 19.65 -9.59 -15.80
C ASP A 165 18.41 -8.79 -15.34
N ILE A 166 17.71 -9.34 -14.33
CA ILE A 166 16.52 -8.70 -13.75
C ILE A 166 16.91 -7.71 -12.66
N ASP A 167 16.38 -6.49 -12.71
CA ASP A 167 16.65 -5.48 -11.68
C ASP A 167 15.82 -5.73 -10.41
N LEU A 168 14.55 -6.12 -10.58
CA LEU A 168 13.61 -6.27 -9.47
C LEU A 168 12.76 -7.55 -9.58
N ILE A 169 12.71 -8.34 -8.49
CA ILE A 169 11.58 -9.24 -8.24
C ILE A 169 10.66 -8.60 -7.20
N ALA A 170 9.37 -8.50 -7.51
CA ALA A 170 8.36 -7.99 -6.60
C ALA A 170 7.25 -9.03 -6.35
N GLY A 171 6.56 -8.95 -5.21
CA GLY A 171 5.37 -9.79 -5.01
C GLY A 171 4.76 -9.71 -3.62
N GLY A 172 3.44 -9.88 -3.55
CA GLY A 172 2.66 -9.98 -2.32
C GLY A 172 2.34 -11.43 -1.98
N PHE A 173 3.25 -12.14 -1.31
CA PHE A 173 3.05 -13.56 -1.02
C PHE A 173 1.99 -13.78 0.09
N PRO A 174 1.01 -14.67 -0.09
CA PRO A 174 0.00 -14.93 0.92
C PRO A 174 0.60 -15.42 2.26
N CYS A 175 0.12 -14.86 3.37
CA CYS A 175 0.61 -15.14 4.73
C CYS A 175 0.18 -16.51 5.30
N GLN A 176 -0.42 -17.41 4.49
CA GLN A 176 -1.27 -18.50 4.98
C GLN A 176 -0.56 -19.74 5.57
N ALA A 177 0.77 -19.76 5.72
CA ALA A 177 1.46 -21.04 5.99
C ALA A 177 2.59 -21.02 7.04
N PHE A 178 2.79 -19.93 7.78
CA PHE A 178 3.81 -19.92 8.83
C PHE A 178 3.35 -20.56 10.15
N SER A 179 2.03 -20.78 10.34
CA SER A 179 1.49 -21.37 11.58
C SER A 179 1.87 -22.83 11.79
N TYR A 180 2.10 -23.59 10.71
CA TYR A 180 2.52 -25.00 10.78
C TYR A 180 4.03 -25.17 11.05
N ALA A 181 4.85 -24.15 10.79
CA ALA A 181 6.30 -24.19 11.05
C ALA A 181 6.65 -24.16 12.56
N GLY A 182 5.71 -23.76 13.42
CA GLY A 182 5.88 -23.75 14.87
C GLY A 182 5.86 -25.13 15.53
N GLU A 183 5.36 -26.17 14.84
CA GLU A 183 5.18 -27.53 15.37
C GLU A 183 6.39 -28.46 15.17
N LYS A 184 7.61 -27.93 15.01
CA LYS A 184 8.85 -28.73 14.90
C LYS A 184 8.83 -29.83 13.81
N LEU A 185 8.00 -29.69 12.77
CA LEU A 185 8.18 -30.45 11.54
C LEU A 185 9.28 -29.75 10.74
N GLY A 186 10.30 -30.51 10.34
CA GLY A 186 11.58 -29.98 9.87
C GLY A 186 11.48 -29.01 8.68
N PHE A 187 12.62 -28.40 8.34
CA PHE A 187 12.81 -27.49 7.21
C PHE A 187 12.26 -28.05 5.88
N GLU A 188 12.07 -29.36 5.80
CA GLU A 188 11.52 -30.09 4.66
C GLU A 188 10.01 -29.89 4.43
N ASP A 189 9.22 -29.70 5.50
CA ASP A 189 7.74 -29.62 5.47
C ASP A 189 7.25 -28.18 5.27
N THR A 190 8.10 -27.20 5.60
CA THR A 190 7.85 -25.77 5.38
C THR A 190 8.11 -25.33 3.94
N ARG A 191 8.83 -26.11 3.13
CA ARG A 191 9.09 -25.84 1.70
C ARG A 191 7.83 -25.68 0.84
N GLY A 192 6.65 -26.06 1.33
CA GLY A 192 5.39 -25.89 0.63
C GLY A 192 4.77 -24.48 0.67
N THR A 193 5.33 -23.54 1.45
CA THR A 193 4.76 -22.18 1.58
C THR A 193 5.10 -21.28 0.40
N LEU A 194 4.20 -20.35 0.06
CA LEU A 194 4.38 -19.40 -1.05
C LEU A 194 5.55 -18.43 -0.85
N PHE A 195 6.04 -18.26 0.39
CA PHE A 195 7.29 -17.54 0.63
C PHE A 195 8.51 -18.29 0.08
N PHE A 196 8.57 -19.62 0.20
CA PHE A 196 9.70 -20.37 -0.37
C PHE A 196 9.69 -20.37 -1.89
N GLU A 197 8.51 -20.31 -2.53
CA GLU A 197 8.42 -20.11 -3.98
C GLU A 197 8.90 -18.71 -4.40
N PHE A 198 8.59 -17.69 -3.61
CA PHE A 198 9.16 -16.35 -3.78
C PHE A 198 10.69 -16.38 -3.65
N SER A 199 11.22 -17.06 -2.63
CA SER A 199 12.65 -17.28 -2.43
C SER A 199 13.30 -18.09 -3.54
N ARG A 200 12.62 -19.11 -4.09
CA ARG A 200 13.09 -19.91 -5.23
C ARG A 200 13.24 -19.04 -6.46
N ALA A 201 12.25 -18.22 -6.79
CA ALA A 201 12.34 -17.28 -7.90
C ALA A 201 13.51 -16.29 -7.73
N ILE A 202 13.73 -15.77 -6.52
CA ILE A 202 14.92 -14.92 -6.23
C ILE A 202 16.21 -15.69 -6.48
N LYS A 203 16.30 -16.95 -6.06
CA LYS A 203 17.48 -17.79 -6.26
C LYS A 203 17.75 -18.11 -7.73
N GLU A 204 16.70 -18.38 -8.51
CA GLU A 204 16.81 -18.72 -9.94
C GLU A 204 17.19 -17.51 -10.79
N VAL A 205 16.62 -16.34 -10.50
CA VAL A 205 16.79 -15.11 -11.30
C VAL A 205 17.97 -14.27 -10.82
N MET A 206 18.30 -14.33 -9.53
CA MET A 206 19.33 -13.51 -8.87
C MET A 206 19.19 -11.99 -9.15
N PRO A 207 18.01 -11.38 -8.92
CA PRO A 207 17.79 -9.96 -9.23
C PRO A 207 18.70 -9.02 -8.43
N LYS A 208 18.90 -7.79 -8.89
CA LYS A 208 19.66 -6.80 -8.09
C LYS A 208 18.99 -6.51 -6.75
N VAL A 209 17.65 -6.45 -6.76
CA VAL A 209 16.80 -6.10 -5.63
C VAL A 209 15.56 -7.00 -5.63
N PHE A 210 15.01 -7.28 -4.45
CA PHE A 210 13.64 -7.76 -4.34
C PHE A 210 12.77 -6.88 -3.44
N LEU A 211 11.47 -6.86 -3.73
CA LEU A 211 10.43 -6.19 -2.97
C LEU A 211 9.32 -7.17 -2.58
N GLY A 212 9.31 -7.58 -1.32
CA GLY A 212 8.22 -8.36 -0.74
C GLY A 212 7.14 -7.45 -0.14
N GLU A 213 5.87 -7.75 -0.38
CA GLU A 213 4.73 -7.15 0.31
C GLU A 213 4.03 -8.19 1.19
N ASN A 214 3.55 -7.76 2.36
CA ASN A 214 2.71 -8.59 3.21
C ASN A 214 1.78 -7.78 4.13
N VAL A 215 0.92 -8.48 4.87
CA VAL A 215 0.12 -7.90 5.94
C VAL A 215 0.98 -7.56 7.16
N ARG A 216 0.59 -6.51 7.90
CA ARG A 216 1.26 -6.09 9.14
C ARG A 216 1.42 -7.24 10.16
N GLY A 217 0.47 -8.17 10.19
CA GLY A 217 0.45 -9.29 11.14
C GLY A 217 1.72 -10.15 11.09
N LEU A 218 2.45 -10.17 9.97
CA LEU A 218 3.68 -10.94 9.81
C LEU A 218 4.77 -10.56 10.82
N LEU A 219 4.85 -9.27 11.22
CA LEU A 219 5.86 -8.80 12.19
C LEU A 219 5.78 -9.53 13.54
N ASN A 220 4.57 -9.83 13.99
CA ASN A 220 4.32 -10.44 15.29
C ASN A 220 3.90 -11.91 15.17
N HIS A 221 3.96 -12.48 13.96
CA HIS A 221 3.54 -13.85 13.73
C HIS A 221 4.49 -14.83 14.43
N ASP A 222 3.93 -15.83 15.11
CA ASP A 222 4.67 -16.83 15.91
C ASP A 222 5.72 -16.19 16.85
N ASN A 223 5.33 -15.14 17.57
CA ASN A 223 6.19 -14.37 18.47
C ASN A 223 7.49 -13.85 17.81
N GLY A 224 7.42 -13.52 16.51
CA GLY A 224 8.54 -12.97 15.72
C GLY A 224 9.42 -14.02 15.05
N LYS A 225 9.21 -15.33 15.31
CA LYS A 225 10.01 -16.41 14.70
C LYS A 225 9.89 -16.42 13.18
N THR A 226 8.71 -16.13 12.65
CA THR A 226 8.49 -16.08 11.20
C THR A 226 9.39 -15.06 10.53
N LEU A 227 9.54 -13.87 11.10
CA LEU A 227 10.42 -12.85 10.53
C LEU A 227 11.89 -13.27 10.63
N SER A 228 12.30 -13.92 11.73
CA SER A 228 13.68 -14.44 11.83
C SER A 228 13.99 -15.52 10.79
N VAL A 229 13.04 -16.41 10.47
CA VAL A 229 13.19 -17.42 9.43
C VAL A 229 13.31 -16.74 8.06
N ILE A 230 12.44 -15.78 7.77
CA ILE A 230 12.48 -14.99 6.53
C ILE A 230 13.84 -14.31 6.37
N THR A 231 14.34 -13.64 7.40
CA THR A 231 15.65 -12.98 7.38
C THR A 231 16.79 -13.97 7.15
N SER A 232 16.75 -15.15 7.79
CA SER A 232 17.76 -16.20 7.57
C SER A 232 17.77 -16.68 6.12
N VAL A 233 16.59 -17.02 5.57
CA VAL A 233 16.47 -17.47 4.17
C VAL A 233 16.98 -16.40 3.21
N ILE A 234 16.65 -15.13 3.43
CA ILE A 234 17.13 -14.02 2.60
C ILE A 234 18.65 -13.88 2.67
N SER A 235 19.24 -14.04 3.86
CA SER A 235 20.69 -14.03 4.05
C SER A 235 21.36 -15.19 3.30
N ASP A 236 20.80 -16.40 3.40
CA ASP A 236 21.31 -17.60 2.72
C ASP A 236 21.23 -17.50 1.19
N LEU A 237 20.29 -16.71 0.66
CA LEU A 237 20.19 -16.38 -0.76
C LEU A 237 21.26 -15.37 -1.23
N GLY A 238 22.05 -14.79 -0.33
CA GLY A 238 23.05 -13.78 -0.66
C GLY A 238 22.50 -12.36 -0.77
N TYR A 239 21.46 -12.03 0.02
CA TYR A 239 20.87 -10.70 0.07
C TYR A 239 20.92 -10.10 1.47
N THR A 240 21.07 -8.78 1.53
CA THR A 240 20.94 -7.99 2.74
C THR A 240 19.53 -7.42 2.80
N LEU A 241 18.79 -7.77 3.86
CA LEU A 241 17.46 -7.25 4.13
C LEU A 241 17.56 -5.87 4.80
N ILE A 242 17.01 -4.84 4.17
CA ILE A 242 16.75 -3.56 4.82
C ILE A 242 15.67 -3.76 5.88
N GLU A 243 15.81 -3.08 7.03
CA GLU A 243 14.85 -3.15 8.13
C GLU A 243 13.40 -3.06 7.62
N PRO A 244 12.60 -4.14 7.77
CA PRO A 244 11.25 -4.19 7.24
C PRO A 244 10.37 -3.11 7.85
N ARG A 245 9.55 -2.45 7.02
CA ARG A 245 8.72 -1.33 7.47
C ARG A 245 7.24 -1.51 7.15
N VAL A 246 6.40 -1.21 8.12
CA VAL A 246 4.96 -1.06 7.89
C VAL A 246 4.67 0.34 7.39
N LEU A 247 4.14 0.44 6.19
CA LEU A 247 3.68 1.68 5.58
C LEU A 247 2.16 1.77 5.65
N LYS A 248 1.65 2.97 5.95
CA LYS A 248 0.22 3.26 5.93
C LYS A 248 -0.15 3.97 4.64
N ALA A 249 -1.01 3.37 3.84
CA ALA A 249 -1.45 3.90 2.56
C ALA A 249 -1.98 5.35 2.65
N LEU A 250 -2.62 5.71 3.77
CA LEU A 250 -3.13 7.06 4.02
C LEU A 250 -2.09 8.17 3.87
N PHE A 251 -0.80 7.87 4.05
CA PHE A 251 0.30 8.80 3.84
C PHE A 251 0.80 8.87 2.39
N TYR A 252 0.29 8.07 1.46
CA TYR A 252 0.85 7.94 0.11
C TYR A 252 -0.17 8.26 -0.98
N ARG A 253 -0.97 9.33 -0.79
CA ARG A 253 -2.07 9.73 -1.69
C ARG A 253 -3.08 8.60 -1.92
N VAL A 254 -3.42 7.84 -0.88
CA VAL A 254 -4.47 6.81 -0.90
C VAL A 254 -5.54 7.16 0.14
N PRO A 255 -6.82 7.35 -0.23
CA PRO A 255 -7.88 7.70 0.71
C PRO A 255 -8.40 6.48 1.49
N GLN A 256 -7.47 5.70 2.07
CA GLN A 256 -7.76 4.46 2.76
C GLN A 256 -6.81 4.21 3.93
N LYS A 257 -7.36 3.79 5.07
CA LYS A 257 -6.63 3.28 6.23
C LYS A 257 -6.23 1.82 5.96
N ARG A 258 -5.10 1.63 5.29
CA ARG A 258 -4.52 0.30 4.98
C ARG A 258 -3.06 0.29 5.36
N GLU A 259 -2.65 -0.70 6.12
CA GLU A 259 -1.26 -0.91 6.52
C GLU A 259 -0.70 -2.12 5.76
N ARG A 260 0.55 -2.01 5.29
CA ARG A 260 1.30 -3.08 4.62
C ARG A 260 2.74 -3.11 5.05
N LEU A 261 3.24 -4.31 5.29
CA LEU A 261 4.64 -4.57 5.56
C LEU A 261 5.37 -4.70 4.22
N PHE A 262 6.48 -4.01 4.08
CA PHE A 262 7.37 -4.14 2.94
C PHE A 262 8.74 -4.66 3.39
N LEU A 263 9.28 -5.57 2.59
CA LEU A 263 10.62 -6.14 2.71
C LEU A 263 11.41 -5.75 1.48
N VAL A 264 12.56 -5.11 1.67
CA VAL A 264 13.46 -4.75 0.56
C VAL A 264 14.78 -5.46 0.80
N GLY A 265 15.14 -6.38 -0.09
CA GLY A 265 16.44 -7.04 -0.04
C GLY A 265 17.30 -6.63 -1.22
N ILE A 266 18.59 -6.41 -0.94
CA ILE A 266 19.58 -5.96 -1.91
C ILE A 266 20.64 -7.04 -2.02
N ARG A 267 21.01 -7.43 -3.23
CA ARG A 267 22.04 -8.46 -3.45
C ARG A 267 23.37 -8.01 -2.84
N ASN A 268 24.05 -8.91 -2.12
CA ASN A 268 25.16 -8.54 -1.23
C ASN A 268 26.33 -7.83 -1.93
N ASP A 269 26.61 -8.17 -3.19
CA ASP A 269 27.63 -7.53 -4.01
C ASP A 269 27.33 -6.03 -4.29
N LEU A 270 26.06 -5.63 -4.23
CA LEU A 270 25.59 -4.29 -4.58
C LEU A 270 25.31 -3.40 -3.36
N VAL A 271 25.22 -3.97 -2.15
CA VAL A 271 24.83 -3.25 -0.91
C VAL A 271 25.72 -2.04 -0.65
N LYS A 272 27.03 -2.15 -0.90
CA LYS A 272 28.01 -1.07 -0.71
C LYS A 272 27.74 0.17 -1.58
N PHE A 273 27.02 0.02 -2.69
CA PHE A 273 26.65 1.10 -3.61
C PHE A 273 25.25 1.63 -3.34
N ALA A 274 24.41 0.83 -2.70
CA ALA A 274 22.99 1.09 -2.54
C ALA A 274 22.71 2.19 -1.50
N LYS A 275 21.90 3.18 -1.90
CA LYS A 275 21.32 4.19 -1.01
C LYS A 275 19.80 4.03 -1.00
N PHE A 276 19.28 3.43 0.06
CA PHE A 276 17.84 3.28 0.24
C PHE A 276 17.27 4.26 1.28
N LYS A 277 16.11 4.83 0.95
CA LYS A 277 15.23 5.47 1.92
C LYS A 277 13.79 5.08 1.62
N TRP A 278 13.06 4.74 2.67
CA TRP A 278 11.61 4.58 2.60
C TRP A 278 10.94 5.88 2.11
N PRO A 279 9.83 5.80 1.37
CA PRO A 279 9.21 6.96 0.74
C PRO A 279 8.69 7.94 1.78
N SER A 280 8.88 9.23 1.54
CA SER A 280 8.34 10.31 2.37
C SER A 280 6.81 10.33 2.28
N PRO A 281 6.09 10.72 3.35
CA PRO A 281 4.63 10.83 3.32
C PRO A 281 4.19 12.05 2.49
N TYR A 282 3.00 12.01 1.90
CA TYR A 282 2.38 13.16 1.27
C TYR A 282 1.99 14.21 2.31
N HIS A 283 1.96 15.48 1.89
CA HIS A 283 1.79 16.60 2.80
C HIS A 283 0.39 16.73 3.41
N ARG A 284 -0.61 15.99 2.91
CA ARG A 284 -1.95 15.90 3.50
C ARG A 284 -2.52 14.49 3.41
N ILE A 285 -3.56 14.22 4.18
CA ILE A 285 -4.33 12.98 4.07
C ILE A 285 -5.49 13.17 3.10
N LEU A 286 -5.69 12.20 2.22
CA LEU A 286 -6.81 12.15 1.29
C LEU A 286 -7.99 11.42 1.93
N VAL A 287 -9.20 11.89 1.64
CA VAL A 287 -10.45 11.37 2.20
C VAL A 287 -11.31 10.74 1.12
N LEU A 288 -12.41 10.07 1.48
CA LEU A 288 -13.28 9.42 0.50
C LEU A 288 -13.80 10.38 -0.58
N LYS A 289 -14.04 11.64 -0.22
CA LYS A 289 -14.41 12.68 -1.19
C LYS A 289 -13.35 12.87 -2.28
N ASP A 290 -12.07 12.85 -1.93
CA ASP A 290 -10.97 12.97 -2.90
C ASP A 290 -10.94 11.80 -3.90
N ALA A 291 -11.44 10.61 -3.52
CA ALA A 291 -11.56 9.48 -4.45
C ALA A 291 -12.78 9.58 -5.36
N LEU A 292 -13.94 9.97 -4.84
CA LEU A 292 -15.21 9.81 -5.59
C LEU A 292 -15.69 11.09 -6.28
N LYS A 293 -15.12 12.25 -5.94
CA LYS A 293 -15.43 13.54 -6.55
C LYS A 293 -14.26 14.06 -7.37
N ALA A 294 -14.57 14.86 -8.39
CA ALA A 294 -13.57 15.57 -9.16
C ALA A 294 -12.65 16.41 -8.24
N GLY A 295 -11.34 16.31 -8.46
CA GLY A 295 -10.35 16.97 -7.62
C GLY A 295 -8.94 16.43 -7.85
N GLU A 296 -8.16 16.37 -6.78
CA GLU A 296 -6.71 16.14 -6.85
C GLU A 296 -6.31 14.74 -7.32
N LEU A 297 -7.14 13.71 -7.07
CA LEU A 297 -6.85 12.33 -7.50
C LEU A 297 -7.41 12.00 -8.88
N TYR A 298 -8.57 12.57 -9.22
CA TYR A 298 -9.34 12.26 -10.42
C TYR A 298 -9.98 13.53 -10.97
N ASP A 299 -9.91 13.73 -12.28
CA ASP A 299 -10.43 14.95 -12.92
C ASP A 299 -11.97 15.00 -12.98
N THR A 300 -12.62 13.88 -12.70
CA THR A 300 -14.08 13.73 -12.79
C THR A 300 -14.66 13.06 -11.55
N ASP A 301 -15.95 13.29 -11.30
CA ASP A 301 -16.72 12.46 -10.37
C ASP A 301 -16.69 10.99 -10.82
N VAL A 302 -16.81 10.09 -9.85
CA VAL A 302 -16.67 8.64 -10.09
C VAL A 302 -17.61 8.14 -11.19
N PRO A 303 -17.10 7.44 -12.22
CA PRO A 303 -17.95 6.83 -13.23
C PRO A 303 -18.91 5.83 -12.60
N LYS A 304 -20.13 5.78 -13.12
CA LYS A 304 -21.10 4.76 -12.71
C LYS A 304 -20.56 3.38 -13.07
N SER A 305 -20.75 2.44 -12.16
CA SER A 305 -20.42 1.02 -12.37
C SER A 305 -21.36 0.14 -11.56
N GLU A 306 -21.33 -1.15 -11.86
CA GLU A 306 -22.05 -2.16 -11.09
C GLU A 306 -21.50 -2.33 -9.67
N GLY A 307 -22.26 -2.98 -8.81
CA GLY A 307 -21.86 -3.28 -7.44
C GLY A 307 -22.84 -4.20 -6.74
N GLN A 308 -22.49 -4.63 -5.54
CA GLN A 308 -23.39 -5.42 -4.70
C GLN A 308 -24.49 -4.55 -4.09
N SER A 309 -25.63 -5.15 -3.81
CA SER A 309 -26.73 -4.54 -3.04
C SER A 309 -26.90 -5.22 -1.68
N TYR A 310 -27.36 -4.47 -0.68
CA TYR A 310 -27.72 -5.06 0.60
C TYR A 310 -29.07 -5.80 0.51
N PRO A 311 -29.22 -6.94 1.22
CA PRO A 311 -30.53 -7.51 1.52
C PRO A 311 -31.44 -6.48 2.21
N LYS A 312 -32.76 -6.57 2.00
CA LYS A 312 -33.75 -5.59 2.49
C LYS A 312 -33.55 -5.22 3.96
N ARG A 313 -33.50 -6.21 4.86
CA ARG A 313 -33.35 -5.96 6.31
C ARG A 313 -32.05 -5.23 6.65
N LYS A 314 -30.94 -5.56 5.98
CA LYS A 314 -29.66 -4.87 6.19
C LYS A 314 -29.71 -3.43 5.71
N LYS A 315 -30.39 -3.17 4.59
CA LYS A 315 -30.63 -1.81 4.09
C LYS A 315 -31.44 -0.98 5.10
N GLU A 316 -32.47 -1.56 5.71
CA GLU A 316 -33.23 -0.92 6.78
C GLU A 316 -32.31 -0.56 7.97
N ILE A 317 -31.52 -1.52 8.48
CA ILE A 317 -30.58 -1.27 9.59
C ILE A 317 -29.60 -0.14 9.25
N LEU A 318 -28.94 -0.20 8.10
CA LEU A 318 -27.94 0.79 7.71
C LEU A 318 -28.53 2.19 7.44
N SER A 319 -29.84 2.31 7.17
CA SER A 319 -30.48 3.63 7.04
C SER A 319 -30.52 4.45 8.33
N TYR A 320 -30.38 3.81 9.50
CA TYR A 320 -30.28 4.50 10.79
C TYR A 320 -28.84 4.95 11.12
N VAL A 321 -27.83 4.43 10.42
CA VAL A 321 -26.43 4.75 10.70
C VAL A 321 -26.05 6.06 10.01
N PRO A 322 -25.60 7.10 10.73
CA PRO A 322 -25.17 8.36 10.13
C PRO A 322 -23.80 8.23 9.45
N GLN A 323 -23.38 9.24 8.67
CA GLN A 323 -22.05 9.28 8.06
C GLN A 323 -20.94 9.13 9.12
N GLY A 324 -19.95 8.28 8.83
CA GLY A 324 -18.89 7.93 9.78
C GLY A 324 -19.34 7.07 10.97
N GLY A 325 -20.63 6.73 11.05
CA GLY A 325 -21.24 5.91 12.08
C GLY A 325 -21.03 4.42 11.90
N TYR A 326 -21.45 3.66 12.91
CA TYR A 326 -21.36 2.21 13.00
C TYR A 326 -22.47 1.67 13.90
N TRP A 327 -22.43 0.37 14.23
CA TRP A 327 -23.51 -0.30 14.97
C TRP A 327 -23.90 0.38 16.29
N ARG A 328 -23.01 1.12 16.96
CA ARG A 328 -23.34 1.80 18.23
C ARG A 328 -24.23 3.03 18.06
N ASP A 329 -24.38 3.53 16.84
CA ASP A 329 -25.26 4.66 16.52
C ASP A 329 -26.71 4.21 16.27
N LEU A 330 -26.96 2.89 16.22
CA LEU A 330 -28.31 2.33 16.10
C LEU A 330 -29.08 2.46 17.44
N PRO A 331 -30.42 2.52 17.41
CA PRO A 331 -31.28 2.26 18.57
C PRO A 331 -30.92 0.93 19.27
N ASN A 332 -31.04 0.85 20.61
CA ASN A 332 -30.50 -0.28 21.38
C ASN A 332 -31.07 -1.65 20.99
N ASP A 333 -32.36 -1.69 20.68
CA ASP A 333 -33.08 -2.85 20.15
C ASP A 333 -32.45 -3.33 18.82
N LEU A 334 -32.22 -2.40 17.90
CA LEU A 334 -31.56 -2.70 16.61
C LEU A 334 -30.08 -3.07 16.79
N GLN A 335 -29.39 -2.53 17.79
CA GLN A 335 -28.02 -2.97 18.12
C GLN A 335 -28.01 -4.45 18.50
N ARG A 336 -28.91 -4.89 19.38
CA ARG A 336 -28.99 -6.28 19.84
C ARG A 336 -29.39 -7.22 18.72
N GLU A 337 -30.39 -6.84 17.92
CA GLU A 337 -30.81 -7.60 16.74
C GLU A 337 -29.66 -7.75 15.76
N TYR A 338 -29.02 -6.64 15.37
CA TYR A 338 -27.98 -6.66 14.36
C TYR A 338 -26.77 -7.42 14.89
N MET A 339 -26.27 -7.14 16.08
CA MET A 339 -25.02 -7.68 16.59
C MET A 339 -25.16 -9.12 17.10
N GLN A 340 -26.35 -9.55 17.52
CA GLN A 340 -26.59 -10.88 18.10
C GLN A 340 -25.61 -11.15 19.26
N GLY A 341 -25.03 -12.35 19.36
CA GLY A 341 -24.05 -12.68 20.41
C GLY A 341 -22.84 -11.73 20.47
N SER A 342 -22.48 -11.09 19.36
CA SER A 342 -21.37 -10.10 19.32
C SER A 342 -21.65 -8.84 20.15
N TYR A 343 -22.91 -8.55 20.47
CA TYR A 343 -23.31 -7.41 21.30
C TYR A 343 -22.69 -7.50 22.71
N PHE A 344 -22.61 -8.71 23.28
CA PHE A 344 -22.16 -8.96 24.65
C PHE A 344 -20.63 -9.14 24.78
N LEU A 345 -19.94 -9.26 23.65
CA LEU A 345 -18.49 -9.42 23.62
C LEU A 345 -17.78 -8.04 23.71
N GLY A 346 -16.60 -7.99 24.31
CA GLY A 346 -15.73 -6.79 24.30
C GLY A 346 -15.19 -6.41 22.91
N GLY A 347 -14.33 -5.40 22.83
CA GLY A 347 -13.50 -5.14 21.64
C GLY A 347 -14.05 -4.19 20.56
N GLY A 348 -14.97 -3.27 20.89
CA GLY A 348 -15.38 -2.15 20.03
C GLY A 348 -16.23 -2.50 18.80
N LYS A 349 -15.80 -3.46 17.98
CA LYS A 349 -16.45 -3.94 16.74
C LYS A 349 -16.83 -2.82 15.78
N THR A 350 -15.97 -1.82 15.68
CA THR A 350 -16.22 -0.56 14.95
C THR A 350 -16.43 -0.75 13.45
N GLY A 351 -16.07 -1.91 12.90
CA GLY A 351 -16.30 -2.27 11.49
C GLY A 351 -17.70 -2.80 11.17
N MET A 352 -18.56 -3.05 12.15
CA MET A 352 -19.92 -3.59 11.94
C MET A 352 -20.95 -2.47 11.77
N ALA A 353 -21.89 -2.64 10.83
CA ALA A 353 -22.83 -1.62 10.39
C ALA A 353 -22.14 -0.31 10.00
N ARG A 354 -20.94 -0.38 9.41
CA ARG A 354 -20.11 0.81 9.15
C ARG A 354 -20.63 1.59 7.95
N ARG A 355 -20.95 2.88 8.17
CA ARG A 355 -21.13 3.87 7.11
C ARG A 355 -19.89 4.74 6.99
N LEU A 356 -19.39 4.88 5.76
CA LEU A 356 -18.24 5.73 5.48
C LEU A 356 -18.61 7.22 5.63
N SER A 357 -17.60 8.08 5.70
CA SER A 357 -17.76 9.54 5.75
C SER A 357 -17.05 10.14 4.55
N TRP A 358 -17.60 11.25 4.02
CA TRP A 358 -16.93 12.02 2.97
C TRP A 358 -15.60 12.63 3.42
N ASP A 359 -15.51 12.98 4.71
CA ASP A 359 -14.40 13.75 5.29
C ASP A 359 -13.39 12.86 6.04
N GLU A 360 -13.48 11.53 5.86
CA GLU A 360 -12.54 10.57 6.43
C GLU A 360 -11.98 9.66 5.34
N PRO A 361 -10.74 9.13 5.51
CA PRO A 361 -10.26 8.04 4.67
C PRO A 361 -11.13 6.80 4.89
N SER A 362 -11.35 6.03 3.82
CA SER A 362 -12.08 4.76 3.92
C SER A 362 -11.38 3.82 4.90
N LEU A 363 -12.14 2.99 5.62
CA LEU A 363 -11.56 1.80 6.26
C LEU A 363 -10.95 0.88 5.19
N THR A 364 -10.08 -0.04 5.62
CA THR A 364 -9.50 -1.04 4.71
C THR A 364 -10.61 -1.71 3.91
N LEU A 365 -10.49 -1.66 2.58
CA LEU A 365 -11.40 -2.34 1.68
C LEU A 365 -11.16 -3.84 1.74
N THR A 366 -12.26 -4.60 1.75
CA THR A 366 -12.27 -6.05 1.89
C THR A 366 -12.76 -6.71 0.60
N CYS A 367 -12.48 -7.99 0.43
CA CYS A 367 -12.90 -8.74 -0.77
C CYS A 367 -14.43 -8.93 -0.88
N SER A 368 -15.17 -8.64 0.19
CA SER A 368 -16.61 -8.86 0.29
C SER A 368 -17.28 -7.63 0.95
N PRO A 369 -17.70 -6.62 0.18
CA PRO A 369 -18.11 -5.32 0.73
C PRO A 369 -19.52 -5.31 1.36
N ALA A 370 -20.23 -6.45 1.34
CA ALA A 370 -21.59 -6.55 1.85
C ALA A 370 -21.77 -7.48 3.06
N GLN A 371 -20.71 -8.13 3.58
CA GLN A 371 -20.84 -8.98 4.77
C GLN A 371 -20.77 -8.16 6.06
N LYS A 372 -21.37 -8.68 7.13
CA LYS A 372 -21.62 -7.96 8.40
C LYS A 372 -20.37 -7.32 9.04
N GLN A 373 -19.20 -7.96 8.90
CA GLN A 373 -17.94 -7.49 9.50
C GLN A 373 -17.09 -6.65 8.53
N THR A 374 -17.40 -6.74 7.25
CA THR A 374 -16.56 -6.25 6.16
C THR A 374 -17.22 -5.14 5.37
N GLU A 375 -18.47 -4.80 5.71
CA GLU A 375 -19.28 -3.84 4.97
C GLU A 375 -18.73 -2.42 5.04
N ARG A 376 -18.89 -1.73 3.91
CA ARG A 376 -18.45 -0.35 3.70
C ARG A 376 -19.61 0.39 3.02
N CYS A 377 -20.57 0.85 3.81
CA CYS A 377 -21.74 1.54 3.27
C CYS A 377 -21.32 2.92 2.74
N HIS A 378 -21.81 3.29 1.55
CA HIS A 378 -21.59 4.59 0.93
C HIS A 378 -22.04 5.72 1.89
N PRO A 379 -21.37 6.89 1.89
CA PRO A 379 -21.72 7.98 2.83
C PRO A 379 -23.17 8.43 2.74
N GLU A 380 -23.71 8.57 1.52
CA GLU A 380 -25.06 9.10 1.30
C GLU A 380 -26.09 8.03 0.94
N GLU A 381 -25.65 6.94 0.34
CA GLU A 381 -26.54 5.92 -0.21
C GLU A 381 -26.49 4.68 0.67
N THR A 382 -27.62 4.02 0.90
CA THR A 382 -27.65 2.79 1.72
C THR A 382 -27.35 1.57 0.85
N ARG A 383 -26.12 1.52 0.36
CA ARG A 383 -25.53 0.43 -0.45
C ARG A 383 -24.02 0.32 -0.17
N PRO A 384 -23.39 -0.82 -0.47
CA PRO A 384 -21.94 -0.89 -0.59
C PRO A 384 -21.42 0.09 -1.66
N LEU A 385 -20.13 0.38 -1.59
CA LEU A 385 -19.41 1.00 -2.70
C LEU A 385 -19.47 0.11 -3.96
N THR A 386 -19.70 0.70 -5.12
CA THR A 386 -19.62 0.04 -6.45
C THR A 386 -18.20 -0.37 -6.78
N ILE A 387 -18.00 -1.16 -7.84
CA ILE A 387 -16.67 -1.61 -8.29
C ILE A 387 -15.74 -0.43 -8.55
N ARG A 388 -16.18 0.58 -9.31
CA ARG A 388 -15.36 1.75 -9.64
C ARG A 388 -15.06 2.61 -8.41
N GLU A 389 -16.02 2.79 -7.51
CA GLU A 389 -15.78 3.46 -6.22
C GLU A 389 -14.73 2.70 -5.39
N TYR A 390 -14.79 1.36 -5.36
CA TYR A 390 -13.80 0.50 -4.71
C TYR A 390 -12.41 0.66 -5.32
N ALA A 391 -12.33 0.63 -6.65
CA ALA A 391 -11.09 0.78 -7.41
C ALA A 391 -10.43 2.14 -7.17
N ARG A 392 -11.22 3.23 -7.16
CA ARG A 392 -10.71 4.57 -6.90
C ARG A 392 -10.17 4.75 -5.48
N VAL A 393 -10.79 4.11 -4.49
CA VAL A 393 -10.25 4.11 -3.10
C VAL A 393 -8.92 3.34 -2.99
N GLN A 394 -8.67 2.37 -3.88
CA GLN A 394 -7.36 1.71 -4.06
C GLN A 394 -6.46 2.44 -5.07
N THR A 395 -6.85 3.62 -5.53
CA THR A 395 -6.11 4.51 -6.44
C THR A 395 -5.83 3.93 -7.84
N PHE A 396 -6.65 2.97 -8.28
CA PHE A 396 -6.63 2.54 -9.68
C PHE A 396 -7.13 3.66 -10.60
N PRO A 397 -6.57 3.80 -11.80
CA PRO A 397 -7.07 4.77 -12.76
C PRO A 397 -8.39 4.27 -13.37
N ASP A 398 -9.19 5.17 -13.94
CA ASP A 398 -10.56 4.87 -14.36
C ASP A 398 -10.64 3.96 -15.58
N GLU A 399 -9.61 4.00 -16.42
CA GLU A 399 -9.47 3.11 -17.56
C GLU A 399 -9.13 1.67 -17.16
N TRP A 400 -8.68 1.43 -15.92
CA TRP A 400 -8.36 0.07 -15.45
C TRP A 400 -9.65 -0.75 -15.27
N GLN A 401 -9.87 -1.74 -16.13
CA GLN A 401 -11.06 -2.60 -16.14
C GLN A 401 -10.84 -3.87 -15.32
N PHE A 402 -11.80 -4.25 -14.48
CA PHE A 402 -11.76 -5.51 -13.74
C PHE A 402 -12.70 -6.52 -14.40
N LEU A 403 -12.19 -7.71 -14.72
CA LEU A 403 -12.95 -8.77 -15.37
C LEU A 403 -13.37 -9.86 -14.38
N GLY A 404 -14.31 -10.71 -14.82
CA GLY A 404 -14.92 -11.76 -14.01
C GLY A 404 -16.21 -11.33 -13.32
N SER A 405 -16.73 -12.19 -12.44
CA SER A 405 -17.95 -11.89 -11.69
C SER A 405 -17.78 -10.68 -10.76
N ILE A 406 -18.87 -10.01 -10.38
CA ILE A 406 -18.85 -8.90 -9.39
C ILE A 406 -18.07 -9.29 -8.12
N SER A 407 -18.26 -10.52 -7.62
CA SER A 407 -17.53 -11.00 -6.43
C SER A 407 -16.03 -11.15 -6.69
N SER A 408 -15.64 -11.59 -7.89
CA SER A 408 -14.25 -11.70 -8.30
C SER A 408 -13.60 -10.32 -8.41
N GLN A 409 -14.29 -9.35 -9.02
CA GLN A 409 -13.80 -7.98 -9.14
C GLN A 409 -13.57 -7.32 -7.75
N TYR A 410 -14.48 -7.51 -6.78
CA TYR A 410 -14.25 -7.04 -5.40
C TYR A 410 -13.07 -7.74 -4.72
N LYS A 411 -12.88 -9.04 -4.94
CA LYS A 411 -11.72 -9.80 -4.43
C LYS A 411 -10.42 -9.27 -5.00
N GLN A 412 -10.37 -9.06 -6.31
CA GLN A 412 -9.25 -8.47 -7.03
C GLN A 412 -8.84 -7.11 -6.45
N ILE A 413 -9.80 -6.19 -6.30
CA ILE A 413 -9.54 -4.85 -5.75
C ILE A 413 -9.18 -4.90 -4.26
N GLY A 414 -9.87 -5.72 -3.47
CA GLY A 414 -9.63 -5.85 -2.02
C GLY A 414 -8.25 -6.41 -1.67
N ASN A 415 -7.76 -7.36 -2.48
CA ASN A 415 -6.44 -7.96 -2.32
C ASN A 415 -5.31 -7.03 -2.79
N ALA A 416 -5.56 -6.18 -3.78
CA ALA A 416 -4.52 -5.33 -4.37
C ALA A 416 -3.77 -4.45 -3.35
N VAL A 417 -2.48 -4.24 -3.62
CA VAL A 417 -1.73 -3.10 -3.07
C VAL A 417 -2.29 -1.83 -3.71
N PRO A 418 -2.59 -0.77 -2.94
CA PRO A 418 -3.01 0.50 -3.55
C PRO A 418 -1.94 1.03 -4.51
N VAL A 419 -2.35 1.42 -5.71
CA VAL A 419 -1.44 1.81 -6.80
C VAL A 419 -0.50 2.94 -6.40
N ASN A 420 -1.00 3.98 -5.71
CA ASN A 420 -0.16 5.10 -5.29
C ASN A 420 0.83 4.74 -4.17
N LEU A 421 0.49 3.77 -3.31
CA LEU A 421 1.43 3.23 -2.31
C LEU A 421 2.54 2.43 -3.01
N ALA A 422 2.16 1.55 -3.94
CA ALA A 422 3.11 0.80 -4.76
C ALA A 422 4.02 1.73 -5.57
N HIS A 423 3.48 2.80 -6.15
CA HIS A 423 4.25 3.81 -6.87
C HIS A 423 5.23 4.54 -5.94
N ALA A 424 4.83 4.93 -4.73
CA ALA A 424 5.73 5.57 -3.77
C ALA A 424 6.91 4.66 -3.40
N VAL A 425 6.65 3.39 -3.09
CA VAL A 425 7.71 2.41 -2.81
C VAL A 425 8.56 2.15 -4.06
N GLY A 426 7.96 2.04 -5.24
CA GLY A 426 8.65 1.89 -6.52
C GLY A 426 9.67 2.99 -6.76
N ARG A 427 9.32 4.27 -6.50
CA ARG A 427 10.25 5.41 -6.62
C ARG A 427 11.44 5.31 -5.66
N SER A 428 11.24 4.80 -4.45
CA SER A 428 12.34 4.49 -3.53
C SER A 428 13.25 3.40 -4.07
N VAL A 429 12.69 2.35 -4.69
CA VAL A 429 13.48 1.28 -5.31
C VAL A 429 14.23 1.79 -6.55
N VAL A 430 13.62 2.63 -7.38
CA VAL A 430 14.29 3.30 -8.51
C VAL A 430 15.45 4.16 -8.02
N THR A 431 15.26 4.96 -6.97
CA THR A 431 16.36 5.75 -6.38
C THR A 431 17.52 4.88 -5.93
N LEU A 432 17.21 3.72 -5.34
CA LEU A 432 18.22 2.75 -4.95
C LEU A 432 18.93 2.14 -6.16
N LEU A 433 18.23 1.70 -7.19
CA LEU A 433 18.85 1.19 -8.42
C LEU A 433 19.70 2.26 -9.11
N ASN A 434 19.22 3.50 -9.21
CA ASN A 434 19.99 4.62 -9.73
C ASN A 434 21.31 4.79 -8.96
N SER A 435 21.28 4.70 -7.62
CA SER A 435 22.48 4.83 -6.80
C SER A 435 23.51 3.70 -7.02
N ILE A 436 23.03 2.50 -7.37
CA ILE A 436 23.89 1.38 -7.72
C ILE A 436 24.55 1.65 -9.09
N GLU A 437 23.77 2.00 -10.11
CA GLU A 437 24.27 2.27 -11.46
C GLU A 437 25.31 3.41 -11.47
N GLU A 438 25.00 4.55 -10.86
CA GLU A 438 25.91 5.72 -10.81
C GLU A 438 27.28 5.39 -10.21
N LYS A 439 27.33 4.44 -9.26
CA LYS A 439 28.56 4.09 -8.55
C LYS A 439 29.36 2.99 -9.23
N VAL A 440 28.68 2.03 -9.84
CA VAL A 440 29.30 1.00 -10.67
C VAL A 440 30.01 1.66 -11.87
N ASP A 441 29.38 2.64 -12.51
CA ASP A 441 29.98 3.40 -13.62
C ASP A 441 31.21 4.23 -13.20
N GLN A 442 31.20 4.77 -11.97
CA GLN A 442 32.31 5.58 -11.45
C GLN A 442 33.52 4.74 -11.00
N THR A 443 33.33 3.50 -10.58
CA THR A 443 34.43 2.64 -10.12
C THR A 443 35.13 1.89 -11.24
N GLY A 444 34.63 1.97 -12.48
CA GLY A 444 35.19 1.23 -13.62
C GLY A 444 34.98 -0.30 -13.52
N ASP A 445 34.20 -0.75 -12.53
CA ASP A 445 33.72 -2.13 -12.44
C ASP A 445 32.57 -2.27 -13.45
N SER A 446 32.88 -2.16 -14.74
CA SER A 446 31.94 -2.62 -15.77
C SER A 446 31.63 -4.07 -15.45
N LEU A 447 30.36 -4.41 -15.22
CA LEU A 447 29.91 -5.79 -15.35
C LEU A 447 30.32 -6.22 -16.75
N ILE A 448 31.42 -6.98 -16.83
CA ILE A 448 31.96 -7.50 -18.08
C ILE A 448 30.85 -8.40 -18.65
N SER A 449 30.10 -7.87 -19.62
CA SER A 449 29.36 -8.68 -20.56
C SER A 449 30.41 -9.46 -21.35
N SER A 450 30.55 -10.73 -21.03
CA SER A 450 31.38 -11.63 -21.82
C SER A 450 30.71 -11.87 -23.17
N ASN A 451 31.40 -11.34 -24.18
CA ASN A 451 31.56 -11.86 -25.54
C ASN A 451 30.50 -11.54 -26.59
N GLU A 452 30.90 -10.62 -27.48
CA GLU A 452 30.90 -10.89 -28.92
C GLU A 452 31.43 -12.31 -29.20
N LEU A 453 30.59 -13.15 -29.82
CA LEU A 453 30.95 -14.11 -30.88
C LEU A 453 29.71 -14.95 -31.26
N SER A 454 28.93 -14.47 -32.22
CA SER A 454 28.55 -15.25 -33.41
C SER A 454 27.65 -14.42 -34.33
N GLN A 455 28.14 -14.21 -35.54
CA GLN A 455 27.40 -13.67 -36.67
C GLN A 455 26.09 -14.45 -36.88
N PRO A 456 25.01 -13.81 -37.35
CA PRO A 456 23.83 -14.54 -37.80
C PRO A 456 24.18 -15.36 -39.04
N LYS A 457 24.19 -16.70 -38.91
CA LYS A 457 24.12 -17.59 -40.06
C LYS A 457 22.78 -17.34 -40.76
N GLN A 458 22.86 -16.75 -41.94
CA GLN A 458 21.85 -16.76 -42.98
C GLN A 458 21.28 -18.18 -43.12
N LEU A 459 20.04 -18.42 -42.69
CA LEU A 459 19.29 -19.59 -43.11
C LEU A 459 18.80 -19.32 -44.53
N SER A 460 19.50 -19.94 -45.50
CA SER A 460 18.98 -20.15 -46.84
C SER A 460 17.72 -21.03 -46.77
N LEU A 461 16.60 -20.48 -47.19
CA LEU A 461 15.44 -21.25 -47.64
C LEU A 461 15.87 -22.17 -48.79
N LEU A 462 15.82 -23.48 -48.55
CA LEU A 462 15.87 -24.49 -49.60
C LEU A 462 14.66 -25.41 -49.42
N ASN A 463 13.87 -25.42 -50.49
CA ASN A 463 12.69 -26.24 -50.75
C ASN A 463 12.91 -27.73 -50.39
N ILE A 464 11.90 -28.35 -49.78
CA ILE A 464 11.17 -29.56 -50.21
C ILE A 464 9.94 -29.72 -49.32
#